data_AF-A0A2N3IB69-F1
#
_entry.id   AF-A0A2N3IB69-F1
#
_cell.length_a   1.000
_cell.length_b   1.000
_cell.length_c   1.000
_cell.angle_alpha   90.00
_cell.angle_beta   90.00
_cell.angle_gamma   90.00
#
_symmetry.space_group_name_H-M   'P 1'
#
loop_
_entity.id
_entity.type
_entity.pdbx_description
1 polymer ?
#
loop_
_entity_poly.entity_id
_entity_poly.type
_entity_poly.pdbx_seq_one_letter_code
_entity_poly.pdbx_strand_id
1 'polypeptide(L)'
;MKRLILFIATFLPIILNAQKLNKELESSDINEALNMMGVDIFKFDFDSVDLNYNLTLYLEEYIEDSIMIKKSFNMGKWSSDNIQKEIKLISKISSDTTKTFWFKIIHPNRQQTVRFDILPEFRSVHYWKEITADNIAYGKKTPLLFLGMAWEDSYNGMKIRRFCWGEDVKCDLKNETLKKIKHKILLSYQLEK
;
A
#
# COMPACT_ATOMS: atom_id res chain seq x y z
N MET A 1 -62.98 -45.75 24.00
CA MET A 1 -61.69 -45.80 23.28
C MET A 1 -61.05 -44.43 23.43
N LYS A 2 -60.00 -44.24 24.24
CA LYS A 2 -58.58 -44.58 23.96
C LYS A 2 -58.21 -44.11 22.55
N ARG A 3 -57.23 -43.26 22.28
CA ARG A 3 -56.10 -42.63 22.97
C ARG A 3 -55.55 -41.60 21.96
N LEU A 4 -54.60 -40.76 22.40
CA LEU A 4 -53.45 -40.28 21.60
C LEU A 4 -53.82 -39.19 20.53
N ILE A 5 -53.19 -38.03 20.41
CA ILE A 5 -51.83 -37.59 20.74
C ILE A 5 -51.87 -36.10 21.07
N LEU A 6 -51.51 -35.80 22.31
CA LEU A 6 -50.94 -34.53 22.77
C LEU A 6 -49.54 -34.41 22.16
N PHE A 7 -49.31 -33.65 21.07
CA PHE A 7 -47.94 -33.34 20.60
C PHE A 7 -47.87 -32.27 19.49
N ILE A 8 -48.36 -31.05 19.71
CA ILE A 8 -47.83 -29.87 18.97
C ILE A 8 -47.74 -28.67 19.93
N ALA A 9 -47.05 -28.86 21.04
CA ALA A 9 -46.56 -27.78 21.91
C ALA A 9 -45.02 -27.76 21.94
N THR A 10 -44.38 -28.36 20.94
CA THR A 10 -42.91 -28.51 20.85
C THR A 10 -42.44 -28.49 19.39
N PHE A 11 -42.97 -27.59 18.57
CA PHE A 11 -42.18 -27.05 17.45
C PHE A 11 -41.73 -25.66 17.91
N LEU A 12 -40.68 -25.68 18.74
CA LEU A 12 -39.38 -25.15 18.37
C LEU A 12 -39.34 -23.63 18.60
N PRO A 13 -38.81 -23.16 19.75
CA PRO A 13 -38.21 -21.83 19.79
C PRO A 13 -36.95 -21.91 18.92
N ILE A 14 -37.09 -21.96 17.59
CA ILE A 14 -35.97 -21.75 16.68
C ILE A 14 -35.66 -20.26 16.79
N ILE A 15 -34.79 -19.98 17.76
CA ILE A 15 -33.70 -19.03 17.64
C ILE A 15 -34.17 -17.68 17.08
N LEU A 16 -34.96 -16.96 17.88
CA LEU A 16 -34.89 -15.49 17.88
C LEU A 16 -33.61 -15.07 18.63
N ASN A 17 -32.45 -15.55 18.18
CA ASN A 17 -31.25 -14.74 18.32
C ASN A 17 -31.40 -13.65 17.26
N ALA A 18 -32.19 -12.62 17.60
CA ALA A 18 -32.12 -11.35 16.92
C ALA A 18 -30.64 -11.00 16.84
N GLN A 19 -30.12 -10.83 15.63
CA GLN A 19 -28.73 -10.44 15.43
C GLN A 19 -28.52 -9.14 16.23
N LYS A 20 -27.83 -9.23 17.35
CA LYS A 20 -27.49 -8.06 18.15
C LYS A 20 -26.40 -7.36 17.36
N LEU A 21 -26.76 -6.22 16.77
CA LEU A 21 -25.80 -5.34 16.10
C LEU A 21 -24.65 -5.07 17.09
N ASN A 22 -23.48 -5.61 16.78
CA ASN A 22 -22.27 -5.20 17.48
C ASN A 22 -21.92 -3.79 16.97
N LYS A 23 -21.87 -2.82 17.87
CA LYS A 23 -21.62 -1.41 17.55
C LYS A 23 -20.18 -1.00 17.86
N GLU A 24 -19.39 -1.90 18.42
CA GLU A 24 -17.99 -1.63 18.72
C GLU A 24 -17.21 -1.59 17.41
N LEU A 25 -16.58 -0.46 17.15
CA LEU A 25 -15.72 -0.26 15.98
C LEU A 25 -14.32 -0.74 16.32
N GLU A 26 -13.80 -1.66 15.52
CA GLU A 26 -12.42 -2.12 15.62
C GLU A 26 -11.51 -1.27 14.73
N SER A 27 -10.20 -1.29 15.00
CA SER A 27 -9.22 -0.60 14.14
C SER A 27 -9.18 -1.17 12.72
N SER A 28 -9.55 -2.45 12.55
CA SER A 28 -9.74 -3.12 11.26
C SER A 28 -10.83 -2.45 10.43
N ASP A 29 -11.98 -2.13 11.02
CA ASP A 29 -13.09 -1.46 10.35
C ASP A 29 -12.69 -0.05 9.85
N ILE A 30 -11.91 0.67 10.65
CA ILE A 30 -11.38 1.99 10.28
C ILE A 30 -10.42 1.86 9.10
N ASN A 31 -9.52 0.87 9.13
CA ASN A 31 -8.58 0.62 8.02
C ASN A 31 -9.32 0.19 6.75
N GLU A 32 -10.35 -0.65 6.84
CA GLU A 32 -11.18 -1.03 5.70
C GLU A 32 -11.90 0.19 5.11
N ALA A 33 -12.51 1.03 5.96
CA ALA A 33 -13.15 2.26 5.51
C ALA A 33 -12.16 3.22 4.81
N LEU A 34 -10.94 3.38 5.35
CA LEU A 34 -9.89 4.17 4.71
C LEU A 34 -9.49 3.59 3.35
N ASN A 35 -9.28 2.28 3.27
CA ASN A 35 -8.96 1.59 2.02
C ASN A 35 -10.09 1.75 0.98
N MET A 36 -11.36 1.66 1.41
CA MET A 36 -12.52 1.93 0.56
C MET A 36 -12.56 3.37 0.05
N MET A 37 -12.03 4.32 0.83
CA MET A 37 -11.86 5.72 0.42
C MET A 37 -10.61 5.95 -0.45
N GLY A 38 -9.89 4.88 -0.83
CA GLY A 38 -8.67 4.93 -1.62
C GLY A 38 -7.49 5.51 -0.85
N VAL A 39 -7.50 5.40 0.49
CA VAL A 39 -6.43 5.83 1.39
C VAL A 39 -5.70 4.60 1.93
N ASP A 40 -4.42 4.49 1.65
CA ASP A 40 -3.56 3.46 2.23
C ASP A 40 -2.52 4.10 3.15
N ILE A 41 -2.14 3.37 4.21
CA ILE A 41 -1.14 3.82 5.18
C ILE A 41 -0.05 2.77 5.28
N PHE A 42 1.19 3.16 4.97
CA PHE A 42 2.38 2.34 5.09
C PHE A 42 3.30 2.92 6.16
N LYS A 43 3.98 2.03 6.88
CA LYS A 43 4.93 2.36 7.91
C LYS A 43 6.22 1.62 7.66
N PHE A 44 7.33 2.33 7.74
CA PHE A 44 8.67 1.80 7.52
C PHE A 44 9.52 2.06 8.75
N ASP A 45 10.06 1.00 9.32
CA ASP A 45 10.89 1.02 10.51
C ASP A 45 12.38 1.26 10.13
N PHE A 46 12.98 2.26 10.78
CA PHE A 46 14.38 2.65 10.66
C PHE A 46 15.08 2.67 12.03
N ASP A 47 14.58 1.95 13.04
CA ASP A 47 15.11 1.98 14.42
C ASP A 47 16.60 1.65 14.47
N SER A 48 17.06 0.76 13.59
CA SER A 48 18.48 0.37 13.46
C SER A 48 19.38 1.38 12.74
N VAL A 49 18.86 2.52 12.27
CA VAL A 49 19.65 3.58 11.60
C VAL A 49 20.50 4.37 12.60
N ASP A 50 21.77 4.59 12.29
CA ASP A 50 22.63 5.52 13.04
C ASP A 50 22.15 6.98 12.92
N LEU A 51 22.07 7.68 14.06
CA LEU A 51 21.62 9.08 14.19
C LEU A 51 22.43 10.06 13.32
N ASN A 52 23.65 9.72 12.96
CA ASN A 52 24.51 10.58 12.15
C ASN A 52 24.12 10.63 10.67
N TYR A 53 23.18 9.79 10.22
CA TYR A 53 22.76 9.74 8.82
C TYR A 53 21.52 10.61 8.58
N ASN A 54 21.60 11.39 7.51
CA ASN A 54 20.47 12.05 6.87
C ASN A 54 19.68 11.05 6.04
N LEU A 55 18.36 11.11 6.18
CA LEU A 55 17.42 10.40 5.33
C LEU A 55 17.02 11.28 4.14
N THR A 56 17.17 10.76 2.93
CA THR A 56 16.55 11.32 1.73
C THR A 56 15.56 10.32 1.15
N LEU A 57 14.36 10.78 0.83
CA LEU A 57 13.33 9.97 0.14
C LEU A 57 13.20 10.41 -1.30
N TYR A 58 12.96 9.44 -2.18
CA TYR A 58 12.75 9.65 -3.61
C TYR A 58 11.41 9.08 -4.00
N LEU A 59 10.58 9.88 -4.66
CA LEU A 59 9.38 9.45 -5.36
C LEU A 59 9.62 9.66 -6.85
N GLU A 60 9.58 8.57 -7.60
CA GLU A 60 9.86 8.57 -9.03
C GLU A 60 8.72 7.91 -9.80
N GLU A 61 8.22 8.60 -10.81
CA GLU A 61 7.28 8.06 -11.78
C GLU A 61 8.06 7.55 -12.98
N TYR A 62 7.78 6.29 -13.33
CA TYR A 62 8.34 5.63 -14.48
C TYR A 62 7.24 5.29 -15.46
N ILE A 63 7.51 5.56 -16.73
CA ILE A 63 6.76 5.03 -17.86
C ILE A 63 7.69 4.08 -18.60
N GLU A 64 7.27 2.82 -18.65
CA GLU A 64 8.06 1.66 -19.06
C GLU A 64 9.30 1.58 -18.18
N ASP A 65 10.46 2.07 -18.65
CA ASP A 65 11.70 2.13 -17.88
C ASP A 65 12.35 3.53 -17.86
N SER A 66 11.62 4.55 -18.34
CA SER A 66 12.08 5.93 -18.32
C SER A 66 11.51 6.69 -17.11
N ILE A 67 12.37 7.38 -16.38
CA ILE A 67 11.94 8.27 -15.28
C ILE A 67 11.36 9.54 -15.90
N MET A 68 10.07 9.78 -15.66
CA MET A 68 9.37 10.95 -16.16
C MET A 68 9.39 12.08 -15.14
N ILE A 69 9.13 11.74 -13.87
CA ILE A 69 9.13 12.68 -12.76
C ILE A 69 10.01 12.10 -11.66
N LYS A 70 10.88 12.93 -11.11
CA LYS A 70 11.70 12.62 -9.94
C LYS A 70 11.54 13.72 -8.91
N LYS A 71 11.12 13.34 -7.70
CA LYS A 71 11.03 14.25 -6.56
C LYS A 71 11.84 13.67 -5.41
N SER A 72 12.73 14.48 -4.85
CA SER A 72 13.60 14.09 -3.73
C SER A 72 13.37 15.00 -2.53
N PHE A 73 13.32 14.40 -1.34
CA PHE A 73 13.04 15.09 -0.09
C PHE A 73 14.10 14.71 0.93
N ASN A 74 14.95 15.67 1.27
CA ASN A 74 15.79 15.52 2.44
C ASN A 74 14.88 15.62 3.68
N MET A 75 14.81 14.55 4.46
CA MET A 75 13.97 14.46 5.67
C MET A 75 14.75 14.84 6.94
N GLY A 76 16.04 15.11 6.82
CA GLY A 76 16.96 15.43 7.90
C GLY A 76 17.52 14.17 8.58
N LYS A 77 18.15 14.39 9.74
CA LYS A 77 18.65 13.33 10.61
C LYS A 77 17.56 12.88 11.58
N TRP A 78 17.73 11.66 12.08
CA TRP A 78 17.04 11.20 13.27
C TRP A 78 17.67 11.87 14.49
N SER A 79 16.86 12.32 15.45
CA SER A 79 17.34 12.80 16.75
C SER A 79 17.33 11.65 17.76
N SER A 80 18.13 11.79 18.83
CA SER A 80 18.08 10.89 20.00
C SER A 80 16.70 10.86 20.67
N ASP A 81 15.93 11.95 20.51
CA ASP A 81 14.63 12.13 21.13
C ASP A 81 13.50 11.46 20.34
N ASN A 82 13.81 10.94 19.14
CA ASN A 82 12.86 10.18 18.35
C ASN A 82 12.64 8.80 19.00
N ILE A 83 11.53 8.67 19.73
CA ILE A 83 11.13 7.43 20.43
C ILE A 83 11.06 6.23 19.48
N GLN A 84 10.63 6.46 18.24
CA GLN A 84 10.68 5.49 17.13
C GLN A 84 11.15 6.19 15.87
N LYS A 85 12.07 5.56 15.13
CA LYS A 85 12.51 5.99 13.81
C LYS A 85 11.58 5.37 12.77
N GLU A 86 10.33 5.83 12.75
CA GLU A 86 9.32 5.39 11.77
C GLU A 86 9.15 6.46 10.69
N ILE A 87 9.05 6.03 9.42
CA ILE A 87 8.47 6.84 8.35
C ILE A 87 7.07 6.34 8.07
N LYS A 88 6.11 7.26 7.99
CA LYS A 88 4.75 6.95 7.55
C LYS A 88 4.49 7.54 6.16
N LEU A 89 3.99 6.71 5.25
CA LEU A 89 3.44 7.13 3.97
C LEU A 89 1.92 6.97 4.04
N ILE A 90 1.20 8.04 3.74
CA ILE A 90 -0.24 8.02 3.52
C ILE A 90 -0.46 8.32 2.04
N SER A 91 -1.03 7.38 1.30
CA SER A 91 -1.46 7.61 -0.07
C SER A 91 -2.94 7.91 -0.13
N LYS A 92 -3.35 8.70 -1.11
CA LYS A 92 -4.75 8.85 -1.50
C LYS A 92 -4.87 8.87 -3.01
N ILE A 93 -5.69 7.99 -3.54
CA ILE A 93 -6.05 7.97 -4.96
C ILE A 93 -7.37 8.73 -5.12
N SER A 94 -7.38 9.75 -5.99
CA SER A 94 -8.63 10.45 -6.30
C SER A 94 -9.58 9.50 -7.03
N SER A 95 -10.85 9.53 -6.64
CA SER A 95 -11.93 8.79 -7.30
C SER A 95 -12.42 9.47 -8.59
N ASP A 96 -11.90 10.66 -8.91
CA ASP A 96 -12.26 11.39 -10.12
C ASP A 96 -11.67 10.78 -11.41
N THR A 97 -12.10 11.32 -12.55
CA THR A 97 -11.66 10.89 -13.89
C THR A 97 -10.19 11.21 -14.18
N THR A 98 -9.56 12.09 -13.40
CA THR A 98 -8.16 12.50 -13.59
C THR A 98 -7.16 11.56 -12.94
N LYS A 99 -7.61 10.63 -12.07
CA LYS A 99 -6.79 9.71 -11.28
C LYS A 99 -5.51 10.36 -10.79
N THR A 100 -5.68 11.34 -9.90
CA THR A 100 -4.55 11.98 -9.22
C THR A 100 -4.11 11.14 -8.03
N PHE A 101 -2.80 10.94 -7.86
CA PHE A 101 -2.24 10.29 -6.68
C PHE A 101 -1.58 11.30 -5.75
N TRP A 102 -2.00 11.27 -4.50
CA TRP A 102 -1.45 12.08 -3.42
C TRP A 102 -0.65 11.21 -2.48
N PHE A 103 0.54 11.67 -2.12
CA PHE A 103 1.41 11.03 -1.14
C PHE A 103 1.75 12.04 -0.06
N LYS A 104 1.39 11.73 1.18
CA LYS A 104 1.84 12.44 2.37
C LYS A 104 2.87 11.56 3.08
N ILE A 105 4.10 12.04 3.11
CA ILE A 105 5.22 11.41 3.80
C ILE A 105 5.42 12.13 5.13
N ILE A 106 5.56 11.37 6.21
CA ILE A 106 5.72 11.87 7.56
C ILE A 106 6.94 11.21 8.18
N HIS A 107 7.92 12.03 8.51
CA HIS A 107 9.06 11.75 9.37
C HIS A 107 8.85 12.52 10.69
N PRO A 108 9.39 12.09 11.85
CA PRO A 108 9.15 12.76 13.13
C PRO A 108 9.39 14.28 13.11
N ASN A 109 10.41 14.70 12.36
CA ASN A 109 10.84 16.09 12.29
C ASN A 109 10.34 16.84 11.05
N ARG A 110 9.69 16.16 10.08
CA ARG A 110 9.32 16.76 8.80
C ARG A 110 8.19 16.01 8.11
N GLN A 111 7.29 16.74 7.47
CA GLN A 111 6.26 16.17 6.60
C GLN A 111 6.32 16.79 5.21
N GLN A 112 5.96 16.01 4.20
CA GLN A 112 5.91 16.44 2.81
C GLN A 112 4.67 15.87 2.13
N THR A 113 3.98 16.70 1.35
CA THR A 113 2.90 16.24 0.46
C THR A 113 3.33 16.36 -0.99
N VAL A 114 2.98 15.36 -1.79
CA VAL A 114 3.36 15.23 -3.19
C VAL A 114 2.15 14.79 -4.00
N ARG A 115 2.02 15.34 -5.20
CA ARG A 115 0.99 15.00 -6.18
C ARG A 115 1.62 14.43 -7.44
N PHE A 116 0.98 13.41 -8.03
CA PHE A 116 1.25 12.88 -9.36
C PHE A 116 -0.05 12.89 -10.17
N ASP A 117 0.00 13.46 -11.37
CA ASP A 117 -1.13 13.54 -12.30
C ASP A 117 -0.95 12.49 -13.39
N ILE A 118 -1.74 11.41 -13.31
CA ILE A 118 -1.54 10.26 -14.19
C ILE A 118 -2.13 10.54 -15.57
N LEU A 119 -1.32 10.31 -16.61
CA LEU A 119 -1.75 10.47 -18.00
C LEU A 119 -2.93 9.53 -18.32
N PRO A 120 -3.91 9.95 -19.14
CA PRO A 120 -5.14 9.21 -19.42
C PRO A 120 -4.94 7.72 -19.76
N GLU A 121 -3.95 7.39 -20.58
CA GLU A 121 -3.62 6.04 -21.03
C GLU A 121 -3.12 5.12 -19.91
N PHE A 122 -2.62 5.69 -18.81
CA PHE A 122 -2.16 4.94 -17.64
C PHE A 122 -3.18 4.94 -16.49
N ARG A 123 -4.39 5.48 -16.68
CA ARG A 123 -5.46 5.50 -15.66
C ARG A 123 -6.13 4.15 -15.43
N SER A 124 -5.41 3.04 -15.62
CA SER A 124 -5.84 1.71 -15.19
C SER A 124 -5.83 1.62 -13.65
N VAL A 125 -6.10 0.44 -13.10
CA VAL A 125 -6.01 0.20 -11.65
C VAL A 125 -4.55 0.01 -11.29
N HIS A 126 -4.12 0.61 -10.19
CA HIS A 126 -2.77 0.43 -9.64
C HIS A 126 -2.86 -0.33 -8.34
N TYR A 127 -1.79 -1.07 -8.04
CA TYR A 127 -1.67 -1.89 -6.85
C TYR A 127 -0.34 -1.63 -6.17
N TRP A 128 -0.39 -1.62 -4.85
CA TRP A 128 0.78 -1.53 -4.00
C TRP A 128 1.52 -2.86 -3.96
N LYS A 129 2.86 -2.80 -3.95
CA LYS A 129 3.75 -3.92 -3.67
C LYS A 129 4.92 -3.45 -2.83
N GLU A 130 5.00 -4.02 -1.64
CA GLU A 130 6.16 -3.88 -0.77
C GLU A 130 7.36 -4.57 -1.39
N ILE A 131 8.52 -3.97 -1.18
CA ILE A 131 9.79 -4.49 -1.66
C ILE A 131 10.50 -5.12 -0.49
N THR A 132 10.81 -6.41 -0.62
CA THR A 132 11.48 -7.17 0.41
C THR A 132 12.94 -6.75 0.47
N ALA A 133 13.34 -6.24 1.64
CA ALA A 133 14.71 -5.86 1.96
C ALA A 133 15.16 -6.63 3.20
N ASP A 134 16.31 -7.29 3.12
CA ASP A 134 16.82 -8.08 4.24
C ASP A 134 17.46 -7.20 5.34
N ASN A 135 18.05 -6.06 4.97
CA ASN A 135 18.77 -5.16 5.88
C ASN A 135 18.71 -3.69 5.44
N ILE A 136 18.90 -2.78 6.39
CA ILE A 136 19.11 -1.35 6.10
C ILE A 136 20.39 -1.15 5.30
N ALA A 137 20.29 -0.36 4.24
CA ALA A 137 21.41 -0.06 3.35
C ALA A 137 21.83 1.41 3.46
N TYR A 138 23.12 1.62 3.73
CA TYR A 138 23.74 2.94 3.80
C TYR A 138 24.43 3.31 2.49
N GLY A 139 24.46 4.61 2.16
CA GLY A 139 25.20 5.16 1.03
C GLY A 139 24.68 4.77 -0.36
N LYS A 140 23.54 4.09 -0.44
CA LYS A 140 22.90 3.73 -1.70
C LYS A 140 21.40 3.95 -1.63
N LYS A 141 20.82 4.28 -2.79
CA LYS A 141 19.37 4.39 -2.95
C LYS A 141 18.75 3.00 -2.91
N THR A 142 17.80 2.80 -2.01
CA THR A 142 17.17 1.52 -1.72
C THR A 142 15.65 1.64 -1.87
N PRO A 143 15.02 0.81 -2.70
CA PRO A 143 13.59 0.86 -2.94
C PRO A 143 12.78 0.28 -1.76
N LEU A 144 11.61 0.87 -1.47
CA LEU A 144 10.74 0.49 -0.35
C LEU A 144 9.40 -0.07 -0.81
N LEU A 145 8.76 0.66 -1.70
CA LEU A 145 7.36 0.44 -2.05
C LEU A 145 7.13 0.85 -3.49
N PHE A 146 6.27 0.09 -4.14
CA PHE A 146 5.92 0.24 -5.53
C PHE A 146 4.41 0.41 -5.70
N LEU A 147 3.98 1.36 -6.52
CA LEU A 147 2.60 1.46 -7.00
C LEU A 147 2.58 1.20 -8.51
N GLY A 148 2.17 0.00 -8.90
CA GLY A 148 2.22 -0.43 -10.31
C GLY A 148 0.86 -0.54 -10.94
N MET A 149 0.78 -0.12 -12.19
CA MET A 149 -0.40 -0.30 -13.02
C MET A 149 -0.61 -1.78 -13.38
N ALA A 150 -1.85 -2.26 -13.30
CA ALA A 150 -2.23 -3.56 -13.85
C ALA A 150 -2.05 -3.59 -15.37
N TRP A 151 -1.70 -4.77 -15.90
CA TRP A 151 -1.51 -4.99 -17.34
C TRP A 151 -2.37 -6.15 -17.84
N GLU A 152 -2.57 -6.20 -19.15
CA GLU A 152 -3.21 -7.33 -19.83
C GLU A 152 -2.16 -8.36 -20.25
N ASP A 153 -2.50 -9.63 -20.10
CA ASP A 153 -1.73 -10.77 -20.59
C ASP A 153 -2.67 -11.76 -21.30
N SER A 154 -2.11 -12.72 -22.05
CA SER A 154 -2.89 -13.79 -22.69
C SER A 154 -2.54 -15.13 -22.06
N TYR A 155 -3.54 -15.85 -21.58
CA TYR A 155 -3.39 -17.20 -21.05
C TYR A 155 -4.42 -18.11 -21.72
N ASN A 156 -3.97 -19.16 -22.40
CA ASN A 156 -4.82 -20.08 -23.18
C ASN A 156 -5.77 -19.37 -24.17
N GLY A 157 -5.28 -18.31 -24.82
CA GLY A 157 -6.07 -17.53 -25.79
C GLY A 157 -7.10 -16.57 -25.17
N MET A 158 -7.22 -16.54 -23.84
CA MET A 158 -8.05 -15.57 -23.13
C MET A 158 -7.20 -14.41 -22.62
N LYS A 159 -7.70 -13.18 -22.84
CA LYS A 159 -7.13 -11.99 -22.18
C LYS A 159 -7.43 -12.05 -20.70
N ILE A 160 -6.39 -11.99 -19.89
CA ILE A 160 -6.48 -11.89 -18.44
C ILE A 160 -5.87 -10.57 -17.98
N ARG A 161 -6.48 -9.94 -16.99
CA ARG A 161 -5.88 -8.81 -16.31
C ARG A 161 -4.97 -9.34 -15.21
N ARG A 162 -3.68 -9.04 -15.29
CA ARG A 162 -2.74 -9.40 -14.25
C ARG A 162 -2.54 -8.23 -13.29
N PHE A 163 -2.57 -8.60 -12.02
CA PHE A 163 -2.23 -7.76 -10.87
C PHE A 163 -1.22 -8.48 -9.95
N CYS A 164 -0.95 -9.76 -10.21
CA CYS A 164 -0.10 -10.59 -9.37
C CYS A 164 1.36 -10.44 -9.78
N TRP A 165 2.18 -10.01 -8.83
CA TRP A 165 3.63 -9.82 -8.96
C TRP A 165 4.39 -11.13 -9.29
N GLY A 166 3.72 -12.28 -9.13
CA GLY A 166 4.23 -13.62 -9.40
C GLY A 166 5.21 -14.05 -8.32
N GLU A 167 6.34 -13.36 -8.28
CA GLU A 167 7.41 -13.50 -7.30
C GLU A 167 7.50 -12.25 -6.43
N ASP A 168 8.16 -12.37 -5.29
CA ASP A 168 8.49 -11.21 -4.48
C ASP A 168 9.46 -10.27 -5.19
N VAL A 169 9.27 -8.98 -4.95
CA VAL A 169 10.12 -7.93 -5.53
C VAL A 169 11.22 -7.62 -4.53
N LYS A 170 12.46 -7.91 -4.90
CA LYS A 170 13.65 -7.61 -4.10
C LYS A 170 14.23 -6.25 -4.45
N CYS A 171 15.16 -5.76 -3.63
CA CYS A 171 15.78 -4.45 -3.81
C CYS A 171 16.55 -4.27 -5.13
N ASP A 172 16.95 -5.34 -5.81
CA ASP A 172 17.62 -5.25 -7.12
C ASP A 172 16.65 -5.02 -8.28
N LEU A 173 15.33 -5.08 -8.02
CA LEU A 173 14.25 -4.92 -8.98
C LEU A 173 14.36 -5.86 -10.19
N LYS A 174 15.11 -6.97 -10.07
CA LYS A 174 15.27 -7.96 -11.14
C LYS A 174 14.07 -8.91 -11.11
N ASN A 175 12.97 -8.49 -11.70
CA ASN A 175 11.75 -9.29 -11.80
C ASN A 175 11.12 -9.08 -13.18
N GLU A 176 10.91 -10.18 -13.93
CA GLU A 176 10.37 -10.13 -15.30
C GLU A 176 8.94 -9.56 -15.35
N THR A 177 8.18 -9.70 -14.27
CA THR A 177 6.85 -9.10 -14.13
C THR A 177 6.93 -7.58 -14.10
N LEU A 178 7.96 -6.99 -13.48
CA LEU A 178 8.14 -5.53 -13.42
C LEU A 178 8.33 -4.91 -14.81
N LYS A 179 8.94 -5.64 -15.75
CA LYS A 179 9.13 -5.19 -17.13
C LYS A 179 7.81 -5.09 -17.91
N LYS A 180 6.77 -5.82 -17.47
CA LYS A 180 5.44 -5.76 -18.10
C LYS A 180 4.61 -4.57 -17.63
N ILE A 181 5.00 -3.94 -16.52
CA ILE A 181 4.28 -2.82 -15.92
C ILE A 181 4.72 -1.52 -16.60
N LYS A 182 3.85 -1.02 -17.47
CA LYS A 182 4.13 0.20 -18.25
C LYS A 182 4.12 1.48 -17.44
N HIS A 183 3.48 1.52 -16.28
CA HIS A 183 3.44 2.72 -15.46
C HIS A 183 3.58 2.35 -13.99
N LYS A 184 4.53 2.98 -13.31
CA LYS A 184 4.86 2.68 -11.92
C LYS A 184 5.36 3.92 -11.18
N ILE A 185 5.02 4.03 -9.90
CA ILE A 185 5.62 4.99 -8.99
C ILE A 185 6.43 4.21 -7.95
N LEU A 186 7.69 4.60 -7.79
CA LEU A 186 8.63 3.98 -6.87
C LEU A 186 8.97 4.94 -5.73
N LEU A 187 8.75 4.49 -4.49
CA LEU A 187 9.30 5.12 -3.30
C LEU A 187 10.63 4.44 -2.96
N SER A 188 11.68 5.22 -2.78
CA SER A 188 12.99 4.77 -2.32
C SER A 188 13.53 5.68 -1.20
N TYR A 189 14.47 5.18 -0.43
CA TYR A 189 15.24 5.96 0.55
C TYR A 189 16.73 5.91 0.25
N GLN A 190 17.48 6.83 0.83
CA GLN A 190 18.94 6.82 0.89
C GLN A 190 19.38 7.41 2.23
N LEU A 191 20.35 6.76 2.86
CA LEU A 191 20.95 7.20 4.13
C LEU A 191 22.40 7.64 3.85
N GLU A 192 22.71 8.91 4.09
CA GLU A 192 24.05 9.49 3.90
C GLU A 192 24.49 10.29 5.13
N LYS A 193 25.79 10.36 5.41
CA LYS A 193 26.31 11.09 6.57
C LYS A 193 26.17 12.61 6.44
#